data_AF-A0ABD0RIT3-F1
#
_entry.id   AF-A0ABD0RIT3-F1
#
_cell.length_a   1.000
_cell.length_b   1.000
_cell.length_c   1.000
_cell.angle_alpha   90.00
_cell.angle_beta   90.00
_cell.angle_gamma   90.00
#
_symmetry.space_group_name_H-M   'P 1'
#
loop_
_entity.id
_entity.type
_entity.pdbx_description
1 polymer ?
#
loop_
_entity_poly.entity_id
_entity_poly.type
_entity_poly.pdbx_seq_one_letter_code
_entity_poly.pdbx_strand_id
1 'polypeptide(L)' 'MRKRDAGSAPNLGDRVPYVIIKAAKGVAAYMKSEDPIYVLENNIPIDTQYYLEQQLSKPLLRIFEPILGESKAESVLL' A
#
# COMPACT_ATOMS: atom_id res chain seq x y z
N MET A 1 -0.37 1.05 17.32
CA MET A 1 -1.67 1.05 18.04
C MET A 1 -1.48 0.75 19.53
N ARG A 2 -1.40 -0.51 19.98
CA ARG A 2 -1.40 -0.88 21.42
C ARG A 2 -0.45 -0.14 22.37
N LYS A 3 0.79 0.16 21.94
CA LYS A 3 1.76 0.92 22.77
C LYS A 3 1.43 2.41 22.87
N ARG A 4 0.70 2.96 21.89
CA ARG A 4 0.34 4.37 21.79
C ARG A 4 -1.02 4.65 22.44
N ASP A 5 -1.96 3.74 22.22
CA ASP A 5 -3.26 3.72 22.89
C ASP A 5 -3.71 2.25 23.00
N ALA A 6 -3.93 1.80 24.24
CA ALA A 6 -4.33 0.43 24.51
C ALA A 6 -5.80 0.15 24.15
N GLY A 7 -6.65 1.19 24.12
CA GLY A 7 -8.08 1.09 23.79
C GLY A 7 -8.34 0.89 22.29
N SER A 8 -7.44 1.35 21.43
CA SER A 8 -7.49 1.16 19.97
C SER A 8 -6.72 -0.07 19.47
N ALA A 9 -6.25 -0.93 20.38
CA ALA A 9 -5.55 -2.15 20.00
C ALA A 9 -6.51 -3.18 19.37
N PRO A 10 -6.20 -3.75 18.19
CA PRO A 10 -7.02 -4.80 17.60
C PRO A 10 -7.06 -6.07 18.44
N ASN A 11 -8.21 -6.74 18.45
CA ASN A 11 -8.40 -8.04 19.07
C ASN A 11 -8.29 -9.18 18.05
N LEU A 12 -8.24 -10.41 18.58
CA LEU A 12 -8.25 -11.60 17.74
C LEU A 12 -9.58 -11.68 16.97
N GLY A 13 -9.49 -11.69 15.64
CA GLY A 13 -10.64 -11.73 14.74
C GLY A 13 -10.98 -10.38 14.10
N ASP A 14 -10.40 -9.27 14.58
CA ASP A 14 -10.65 -7.95 14.02
C ASP A 14 -9.90 -7.73 12.70
N ARG A 15 -10.51 -6.98 11.78
CA ARG A 15 -9.80 -6.44 10.62
C ARG A 15 -8.99 -5.22 11.05
N VAL A 16 -7.71 -5.21 10.71
CA VAL A 16 -6.79 -4.11 11.05
C VAL A 16 -6.56 -3.24 9.81
N PRO A 17 -6.99 -1.96 9.81
CA PRO A 17 -6.69 -1.05 8.72
C PRO A 17 -5.22 -0.59 8.78
N TYR A 18 -4.61 -0.40 7.60
CA TYR A 18 -3.26 0.15 7.48
C TYR A 18 -3.05 0.85 6.13
N VAL A 19 -2.05 1.72 6.09
CA VAL A 19 -1.48 2.28 4.85
C VAL A 19 0.03 2.06 4.81
N ILE A 20 0.64 2.10 3.62
CA ILE A 20 2.08 1.99 3.45
C ILE A 20 2.71 3.38 3.34
N ILE A 21 3.52 3.73 4.33
CA ILE A 21 4.22 5.02 4.39
C ILE A 21 5.56 4.97 3.66
N LYS A 22 6.04 6.14 3.27
CA LYS A 22 7.34 6.30 2.61
C LYS A 22 8.47 5.98 3.60
N ALA A 23 9.44 5.20 3.16
CA ALA A 23 10.67 4.90 3.90
C ALA A 23 11.87 4.81 2.95
N ALA A 24 13.04 4.50 3.48
CA ALA A 24 14.22 4.23 2.66
C ALA A 24 13.98 3.06 1.68
N LYS A 25 14.64 3.11 0.52
CA LYS A 25 14.53 2.06 -0.50
C LYS A 25 14.97 0.72 0.09
N GLY A 26 14.20 -0.34 -0.18
CA GLY A 26 14.50 -1.70 0.30
C GLY A 26 14.01 -2.01 1.72
N VAL A 27 13.38 -1.06 2.42
CA VAL A 27 12.73 -1.33 3.70
C VAL A 27 11.53 -2.25 3.49
N ALA A 28 11.45 -3.31 4.30
CA ALA A 28 10.39 -4.30 4.23
C ALA A 28 9.01 -3.66 4.47
N ALA A 29 7.99 -4.11 3.73
CA ALA A 29 6.65 -3.51 3.78
C ALA A 29 6.02 -3.52 5.18
N TYR A 30 6.25 -4.56 5.99
CA TYR A 30 5.71 -4.63 7.35
C TYR A 30 6.29 -3.56 8.29
N MET A 31 7.48 -3.01 8.00
CA MET A 31 8.06 -1.88 8.73
C MET A 31 7.48 -0.53 8.27
N LYS A 32 6.76 -0.52 7.16
CA LYS A 32 6.12 0.65 6.54
C LYS A 32 4.61 0.69 6.75
N SER A 33 4.02 -0.36 7.34
CA SER A 33 2.59 -0.41 7.65
C SER A 33 2.28 0.48 8.85
N GLU A 34 1.39 1.45 8.68
CA GLU A 34 0.98 2.36 9.75
C GLU A 34 -0.53 2.57 9.77
N ASP A 35 -1.03 2.92 10.95
CA ASP A 35 -2.41 3.29 11.21
C ASP A 35 -2.82 4.56 10.41
N PRO A 36 -3.93 4.52 9.64
CA PRO A 36 -4.36 5.67 8.83
C PRO A 36 -4.63 6.94 9.65
N ILE A 37 -5.16 6.80 10.87
CA ILE A 37 -5.44 7.94 11.75
C ILE A 37 -4.13 8.60 12.18
N TYR A 38 -3.18 7.80 12.67
CA TYR A 38 -1.85 8.29 13.04
C TYR A 38 -1.13 8.98 11.87
N VAL A 39 -1.23 8.41 10.67
CA VAL A 39 -0.66 9.02 9.45
C VAL A 39 -1.26 10.39 9.17
N LEU A 40 -2.58 10.53 9.28
CA LEU A 40 -3.28 11.79 9.06
C LEU A 40 -2.89 12.84 10.10
N GLU A 41 -2.91 12.49 11.38
CA GLU A 41 -2.59 13.39 12.50
C GLU A 41 -1.14 13.91 12.43
N ASN A 42 -0.21 13.07 11.96
CA ASN A 42 1.22 13.38 11.92
C ASN A 42 1.71 13.77 10.51
N ASN A 43 0.82 13.88 9.52
CA ASN A 43 1.15 14.22 8.14
C ASN A 43 2.25 13.33 7.54
N ILE A 44 2.18 12.01 7.78
CA ILE A 44 3.22 11.08 7.35
C ILE A 44 3.12 10.85 5.84
N PRO A 45 4.21 11.00 5.06
CA PRO A 45 4.17 10.80 3.61
C PRO A 45 3.84 9.35 3.23
N ILE A 46 2.97 9.19 2.23
CA ILE A 46 2.58 7.90 1.66
C ILE A 46 3.60 7.43 0.61
N ASP A 47 3.82 6.11 0.52
CA ASP A 47 4.65 5.51 -0.52
C ASP A 47 3.88 5.35 -1.83
N THR A 48 3.79 6.43 -2.62
CA THR A 48 3.04 6.43 -3.89
C THR A 48 3.57 5.38 -4.88
N GLN A 49 4.87 5.13 -4.89
CA GLN A 49 5.48 4.13 -5.78
C GLN A 49 5.01 2.72 -5.44
N TYR A 50 4.92 2.40 -4.14
CA TYR A 50 4.38 1.13 -3.69
C TYR A 50 2.96 0.89 -4.21
N TYR A 51 2.08 1.89 -4.10
CA TYR A 51 0.69 1.75 -4.56
C TYR A 51 0.60 1.62 -6.09
N LEU A 52 1.43 2.35 -6.83
CA LEU A 52 1.48 2.21 -8.28
C LEU A 52 1.93 0.81 -8.68
N GLU A 53 3.13 0.38 -8.28
CA GLU A 53 3.75 -0.85 -8.77
C GLU A 53 3.16 -2.13 -8.18
N GLN A 54 2.82 -2.13 -6.88
CA GLN A 54 2.44 -3.35 -6.18
C GLN A 54 0.93 -3.58 -6.13
N GLN A 55 0.14 -2.50 -6.15
CA GLN A 55 -1.32 -2.59 -6.03
C GLN A 55 -2.03 -2.37 -7.37
N LEU A 56 -1.58 -1.43 -8.21
CA LEU A 56 -2.28 -1.05 -9.44
C LEU A 56 -1.73 -1.74 -10.69
N SER A 57 -0.41 -1.72 -10.90
CA SER A 57 0.20 -2.22 -12.15
C SER A 57 -0.19 -3.66 -12.48
N LYS A 58 -0.08 -4.58 -11.51
CA LYS A 58 -0.32 -6.01 -11.78
C LYS A 58 -1.79 -6.33 -12.11
N PRO A 59 -2.79 -5.82 -11.35
CA PRO A 59 -4.19 -6.01 -11.75
C PRO A 59 -4.53 -5.37 -13.09
N LEU A 60 -3.98 -4.19 -13.39
CA LEU A 60 -4.23 -3.51 -14.67
C LEU A 60 -3.70 -4.32 -15.84
N LEU A 61 -2.44 -4.77 -15.77
CA LEU A 61 -1.85 -5.63 -16.79
C LEU A 61 -2.68 -6.92 -16.98
N ARG A 62 -3.05 -7.59 -15.89
CA ARG A 62 -3.88 -8.81 -15.95
C ARG A 62 -5.21 -8.62 -16.70
N ILE A 63 -5.82 -7.44 -16.61
CA ILE A 63 -7.09 -7.12 -17.29
C ILE A 63 -6.86 -6.77 -18.77
N PHE A 64 -5.81 -6.01 -19.07
CA PHE A 64 -5.61 -5.41 -20.40
C PHE A 64 -4.70 -6.22 -21.34
N GLU A 65 -3.77 -7.02 -20.82
CA GLU A 65 -2.89 -7.88 -21.63
C GLU A 65 -3.66 -8.77 -22.62
N PRO A 66 -4.77 -9.46 -22.25
CA PRO A 66 -5.50 -10.32 -23.18
C PRO A 66 -6.18 -9.56 -24.32
N ILE A 67 -6.37 -8.25 -24.18
CA ILE A 67 -7.10 -7.40 -25.12
C ILE A 67 -6.11 -6.63 -26.03
N LEU A 68 -5.06 -6.08 -25.43
CA LEU A 68 -4.12 -5.19 -26.12
C LEU A 68 -2.84 -5.91 -26.59
N GLY A 69 -2.53 -7.07 -26.02
CA GLY A 69 -1.22 -7.70 -26.09
C GLY A 69 -0.24 -7.12 -25.06
N GLU A 70 0.78 -7.90 -24.69
CA GLU A 70 1.74 -7.59 -23.62
C GLU A 70 2.45 -6.25 -23.81
N SER A 71 3.10 -6.04 -24.96
CA SER A 71 3.87 -4.82 -25.24
C SER A 71 3.03 -3.53 -25.26
N LYS A 72 1.78 -3.63 -25.71
CA LYS A 72 0.87 -2.47 -25.79
C LYS A 72 0.22 -2.18 -24.43
N ALA A 73 -0.06 -3.20 -23.62
CA ALA A 73 -0.56 -3.01 -22.28
C ALA A 73 0.49 -2.34 -21.39
N GLU A 74 1.75 -2.79 -21.43
CA GLU A 74 2.84 -2.17 -20.67
C GLU A 74 3.07 -0.70 -21.06
N SER A 75 3.28 -0.42 -22.34
CA SER A 75 3.63 0.95 -22.82
C SER A 75 2.54 2.01 -22.60
N VAL A 76 1.29 1.61 -22.41
CA VAL A 76 0.16 2.53 -22.18
C VAL A 76 -0.11 2.74 -20.69
N LEU A 77 0.15 1.73 -19.86
CA LEU A 77 -0.29 1.71 -18.45
C LEU A 77 0.85 1.94 -17.45
N LEU A 78 2.11 1.72 -17.85
CA LEU A 78 3.31 1.81 -17.01
C LEU A 78 4.31 2.82 -17.59
#